data_AF-A0A3D6DHT2-F1
#
_entry.id   AF-A0A3D6DHT2-F1
#
_cell.length_a   1.000
_cell.length_b   1.000
_cell.length_c   1.000
_cell.angle_alpha   90.00
_cell.angle_beta   90.00
_cell.angle_gamma   90.00
#
_symmetry.space_group_name_H-M   'P 1'
#
loop_
_entity.id
_entity.type
_entity.pdbx_description
1 polymer ?
#
loop_
_entity_poly.entity_id
_entity_poly.type
_entity_poly.pdbx_seq_one_letter_code
_entity_poly.pdbx_strand_id
1 'polypeptide(L)'
;MNRRSRQDDDRIIGWHPVQEALDAGKEFARVLLQRDAKDERTKLLVSELRDRRIPIQRVPRERLDRITKKNHQGIVAFASPIT
;
A
#
# COMPACT_ATOMS: atom_id res chain seq x y z
N MET A 1 -25.63 12.32 12.72
CA MET A 1 -25.23 11.95 11.34
C MET A 1 -23.71 12.00 11.25
N ASN A 2 -23.07 10.85 11.05
CA ASN A 2 -21.67 10.58 11.31
C ASN A 2 -20.70 11.54 10.58
N ARG A 3 -19.86 12.23 11.37
CA ARG A 3 -18.60 12.80 10.89
C ARG A 3 -17.66 11.65 10.51
N ARG A 4 -17.73 11.14 9.27
CA ARG A 4 -16.62 10.35 8.69
C ARG A 4 -15.49 11.30 8.30
N SER A 5 -14.90 11.94 9.30
CA SER A 5 -13.70 12.76 9.12
C SER A 5 -12.48 11.86 9.38
N ARG A 6 -11.59 11.78 8.38
CA ARG A 6 -10.22 11.20 8.42
C ARG A 6 -10.10 9.67 8.37
N GLN A 7 -10.33 9.06 7.20
CA GLN A 7 -9.61 7.81 6.84
C GLN A 7 -8.25 8.14 6.18
N ASP A 8 -7.55 9.17 6.67
CA ASP A 8 -6.33 9.69 6.05
C ASP A 8 -5.04 9.21 6.76
N ASP A 9 -5.16 8.46 7.86
CA ASP A 9 -4.05 8.24 8.80
C ASP A 9 -3.37 6.87 8.74
N ASP A 10 -4.05 5.79 8.32
CA ASP A 10 -3.43 4.45 8.32
C ASP A 10 -2.89 4.06 6.94
N ARG A 11 -2.09 4.96 6.36
CA ARG A 11 -1.35 4.71 5.11
C ARG A 11 0.09 4.36 5.41
N ILE A 12 0.51 3.21 4.88
CA ILE A 12 1.85 2.68 5.03
C ILE A 12 2.61 2.95 3.73
N ILE A 13 3.75 3.62 3.82
CA ILE A 13 4.46 4.18 2.67
C ILE A 13 5.86 3.59 2.62
N GLY A 14 6.27 3.11 1.43
CA GLY A 14 7.59 2.49 1.24
C GLY A 14 7.54 0.97 1.32
N TRP A 15 8.58 0.33 0.79
CA TRP A 15 8.60 -1.13 0.67
C TRP A 15 8.75 -1.82 2.04
N HIS A 16 9.72 -1.39 2.84
CA HIS A 16 9.98 -1.99 4.16
C HIS A 16 8.76 -1.90 5.09
N PRO A 17 8.12 -0.72 5.27
CA PRO A 17 6.99 -0.61 6.18
C PRO A 17 5.79 -1.44 5.74
N VAL A 18 5.56 -1.57 4.42
CA VAL A 18 4.48 -2.43 3.90
C VAL A 18 4.77 -3.90 4.16
N GLN A 19 6.02 -4.34 3.94
CA GLN A 19 6.43 -5.71 4.23
C GLN A 19 6.33 -6.03 5.73
N GLU A 20 6.82 -5.15 6.61
CA GLU A 20 6.71 -5.34 8.06
C GLU A 20 5.26 -5.41 8.53
N ALA A 21 4.39 -4.57 7.97
CA ALA A 21 2.98 -4.61 8.30
C ALA A 21 2.29 -5.88 7.77
N LEU A 22 2.66 -6.38 6.59
CA LEU A 22 2.21 -7.69 6.13
C LEU A 22 2.67 -8.82 7.06
N ASP A 23 3.95 -8.80 7.46
CA ASP A 23 4.53 -9.81 8.35
C ASP A 23 3.85 -9.78 9.73
N ALA A 24 3.57 -8.59 10.26
CA ALA A 24 2.79 -8.37 11.48
C ALA A 24 1.29 -8.76 11.36
N GLY A 25 0.84 -9.27 10.21
CA GLY A 25 -0.52 -9.70 10.01
C GLY A 25 -1.54 -8.57 9.82
N LYS A 26 -1.08 -7.34 9.51
CA LYS A 26 -2.01 -6.24 9.22
C LYS A 26 -2.76 -6.49 7.91
N GLU A 27 -4.04 -6.18 7.93
CA GLU A 27 -4.89 -6.22 6.76
C GLU A 27 -4.88 -4.88 6.01
N PHE A 28 -4.83 -4.96 4.69
CA PHE A 28 -4.83 -3.81 3.81
C PHE A 28 -6.13 -3.74 3.03
N ALA A 29 -6.77 -2.59 3.05
CA ALA A 29 -7.93 -2.31 2.21
C ALA A 29 -7.53 -2.30 0.73
N ARG A 30 -6.36 -1.74 0.41
CA ARG A 30 -5.78 -1.73 -0.94
C ARG A 30 -4.31 -1.33 -0.94
N VAL A 31 -3.59 -1.75 -1.97
CA VAL A 31 -2.19 -1.35 -2.22
C VAL A 31 -2.06 -0.68 -3.58
N LEU A 32 -1.42 0.48 -3.62
CA LEU A 32 -1.03 1.16 -4.83
C LEU A 32 0.43 0.82 -5.16
N LEU A 33 0.66 0.36 -6.38
CA LEU A 33 1.98 -0.02 -6.86
C LEU A 33 2.32 0.79 -8.11
N GLN A 34 3.54 1.28 -8.23
CA GLN A 34 4.02 1.92 -9.45
C GLN A 34 3.98 0.93 -10.62
N ARG A 35 3.38 1.34 -11.75
CA ARG A 35 3.22 0.50 -12.95
C ARG A 35 4.54 -0.07 -13.47
N ASP A 36 5.60 0.74 -13.40
CA ASP A 36 6.92 0.43 -13.95
C ASP A 36 7.84 -0.31 -12.98
N ALA A 37 7.36 -0.67 -11.78
CA ALA A 37 8.14 -1.46 -10.83
C ALA A 37 8.35 -2.88 -11.38
N LYS A 38 9.58 -3.20 -11.79
CA LYS A 38 9.97 -4.49 -12.38
C LYS A 38 10.94 -5.28 -11.48
N ASP A 39 11.31 -4.72 -10.35
CA ASP A 39 12.26 -5.29 -9.41
C ASP A 39 11.76 -6.63 -8.83
N GLU A 40 12.68 -7.57 -8.58
CA GLU A 40 12.33 -8.88 -8.03
C GLU A 40 11.64 -8.78 -6.67
N ARG A 41 12.06 -7.84 -5.83
CA ARG A 41 11.44 -7.54 -4.53
C ARG A 41 9.97 -7.14 -4.65
N THR A 42 9.61 -6.42 -5.72
CA THR A 42 8.22 -6.07 -5.98
C THR A 42 7.39 -7.29 -6.38
N LYS A 43 7.97 -8.22 -7.16
CA LYS A 43 7.27 -9.44 -7.57
C LYS A 43 6.94 -10.33 -6.36
N LEU A 44 7.88 -10.49 -5.44
CA LEU A 44 7.68 -11.24 -4.18
C LEU A 44 6.51 -10.64 -3.39
N LEU A 45 6.56 -9.33 -3.15
CA LEU A 45 5.53 -8.61 -2.41
C LEU A 45 4.15 -8.70 -3.08
N VAL A 46 4.09 -8.57 -4.41
CA VAL A 46 2.85 -8.75 -5.17
C VAL A 46 2.29 -10.16 -5.04
N SER A 47 3.16 -11.17 -4.91
CA SER A 47 2.72 -12.55 -4.69
C SER A 47 2.10 -12.71 -3.31
N GLU A 48 2.73 -12.19 -2.25
CA GLU A 48 2.19 -12.22 -0.89
C GLU A 48 0.85 -11.47 -0.78
N LEU A 49 0.77 -10.28 -1.39
CA LEU A 49 -0.47 -9.49 -1.42
C LEU A 49 -1.61 -10.24 -2.12
N ARG A 50 -1.30 -10.94 -3.23
CA ARG A 50 -2.28 -11.78 -3.95
C ARG A 50 -2.73 -12.98 -3.13
N ASP A 51 -1.80 -13.65 -2.45
CA ASP A 51 -2.09 -14.81 -1.60
C ASP A 51 -3.09 -14.43 -0.49
N ARG A 52 -2.88 -13.26 0.12
CA ARG A 52 -3.77 -12.66 1.12
C ARG A 52 -5.01 -11.97 0.54
N ARG A 53 -5.27 -12.10 -0.77
CA ARG A 53 -6.40 -11.49 -1.50
C ARG A 53 -6.51 -9.97 -1.35
N ILE A 54 -5.39 -9.29 -1.11
CA ILE A 54 -5.34 -7.83 -1.01
C ILE A 54 -5.38 -7.23 -2.42
N PRO A 55 -6.27 -6.26 -2.70
CA PRO A 55 -6.37 -5.67 -4.02
C PRO A 55 -5.18 -4.76 -4.31
N ILE A 56 -4.54 -5.00 -5.46
CA ILE A 56 -3.38 -4.25 -5.95
C ILE A 56 -3.80 -3.38 -7.13
N GLN A 57 -3.61 -2.06 -7.02
CA GLN A 57 -3.87 -1.11 -8.10
C GLN A 57 -2.56 -0.55 -8.61
N ARG A 58 -2.27 -0.80 -9.89
CA ARG A 58 -1.08 -0.23 -10.53
C ARG A 58 -1.35 1.20 -10.99
N VAL A 59 -0.50 2.13 -10.56
CA VAL A 59 -0.65 3.57 -10.77
C VAL A 59 0.63 4.18 -11.34
N PRO A 60 0.57 5.32 -12.06
CA PRO A 60 1.79 6.02 -12.46
C PRO A 60 2.46 6.63 -11.23
N ARG A 61 3.78 6.85 -11.30
CA ARG A 61 4.57 7.42 -10.20
C ARG A 61 3.98 8.73 -9.67
N GLU A 62 3.58 9.62 -10.58
CA GLU A 62 2.96 10.92 -10.27
C GLU A 62 1.73 10.81 -9.35
N ARG A 63 0.96 9.71 -9.46
CA ARG A 63 -0.18 9.49 -8.58
C ARG A 63 0.28 9.20 -7.15
N LEU A 64 1.38 8.46 -6.97
CA LEU A 64 1.96 8.19 -5.64
C LEU A 64 2.53 9.48 -5.04
N ASP A 65 3.27 10.28 -5.83
CA ASP A 65 3.80 11.57 -5.39
C ASP A 65 2.69 12.54 -4.95
N ARG A 66 1.51 12.50 -5.61
CA ARG A 66 0.33 13.28 -5.19
C ARG A 66 -0.28 12.80 -3.87
N ILE A 67 -0.12 11.53 -3.51
CA ILE A 67 -0.66 10.94 -2.29
C ILE A 67 0.26 11.21 -1.10
N THR A 68 1.57 11.18 -1.32
CA THR A 68 2.55 11.40 -0.25
C THR A 68 3.83 12.02 -0.80
N LYS A 69 4.37 12.98 -0.03
CA LYS A 69 5.70 13.56 -0.26
C LYS A 69 6.83 12.70 0.32
N LYS A 70 6.51 11.64 1.08
CA LYS A 70 7.50 10.71 1.65
C LYS A 70 8.07 9.81 0.56
N ASN A 71 9.27 9.27 0.79
CA ASN A 71 9.88 8.29 -0.09
C ASN A 71 9.06 6.99 -0.13
N HIS A 72 8.18 6.89 -1.13
CA HIS A 72 7.27 5.74 -1.29
C HIS A 72 7.91 4.56 -2.01
N GLN A 73 9.09 4.71 -2.63
CA GLN A 73 9.79 3.64 -3.37
C GLN A 73 8.89 2.86 -4.37
N GLY A 74 7.88 3.53 -4.91
CA GLY A 74 6.90 2.92 -5.82
C GLY A 74 5.76 2.14 -5.15
N ILE A 75 5.57 2.20 -3.83
CA ILE A 75 4.47 1.51 -3.13
C ILE A 75 3.83 2.33 -2.01
N VAL A 76 2.50 2.29 -1.94
CA VAL A 76 1.70 2.85 -0.83
C VAL A 76 0.57 1.89 -0.53
N ALA A 77 0.46 1.45 0.72
CA ALA A 77 -0.63 0.62 1.19
C ALA A 77 -1.59 1.42 2.08
N PHE A 78 -2.87 1.06 2.05
CA PHE A 78 -3.90 1.62 2.91
C PHE A 78 -4.36 0.49 3.82
N ALA A 79 -4.15 0.62 5.12
CA ALA A 79 -4.65 -0.36 6.07
C ALA A 79 -6.18 -0.32 6.11
N SER A 80 -6.80 -1.47 6.36
CA SER A 80 -8.24 -1.50 6.64
C SER A 80 -8.51 -0.83 7.98
N PRO A 81 -9.56 0.01 8.10
CA PRO A 81 -10.04 0.41 9.41
C PRO A 81 -10.42 -0.88 10.15
N ILE A 82 -9.73 -1.13 11.25
CA ILE A 82 -9.97 -2.26 12.14
C ILE A 82 -11.47 -2.23 12.52
N THR A 83 -12.19 -3.34 12.33
CA THR A 83 -13.58 -3.50 12.77
C THR A 83 -13.62 -3.85 14.24
#